data_AF-A0A534RZV1-F1
#
_entry.id   AF-A0A534RZV1-F1
#
_cell.length_a   1.000
_cell.length_b   1.000
_cell.length_c   1.000
_cell.angle_alpha   90.00
_cell.angle_beta   90.00
_cell.angle_gamma   90.00
#
_symmetry.space_group_name_H-M   'P 1'
#
loop_
_entity.id
_entity.type
_entity.pdbx_description
1 polymer ?
#
loop_
_entity_poly.entity_id
_entity_poly.type
_entity_poly.pdbx_seq_one_letter_code
_entity_poly.pdbx_strand_id
1 'polypeptide(L)'
;MQSLETLIRASSRALVVGVGGGGDVVGALATARFLEFCGLGFVLGGLSWERNVYDPSPGPRKLSDTRNVRILHPFAWMAKADSQTDTGVYFAESRMAAALAQEVLLIDINGGTAGVVDGIEIAMQELQTDLLVGIDVGGDSLAQGHEPGLRSPLADSIMLAAFAELAKRGRRTLWGVFGYGSDGELTVDEIEAVLSKLPLSMGCRAHGRSRKKSPQKSRRLSKPCPPKRVPSPWNASAAHGGQS
;
A
#
# COMPACT_ATOMS: atom_id res chain seq x y z
N MET A 1 -0.37 1.64 -23.97
CA MET A 1 -0.40 1.60 -22.50
C MET A 1 -1.25 0.42 -22.09
N GLN A 2 -0.76 -0.47 -21.22
CA GLN A 2 -1.48 -1.70 -20.81
C GLN A 2 -2.47 -1.37 -19.69
N SER A 3 -3.62 -2.04 -19.63
CA SER A 3 -4.57 -1.87 -18.52
C SER A 3 -4.05 -2.55 -17.25
N LEU A 4 -4.58 -2.16 -16.08
CA LEU A 4 -4.25 -2.79 -14.80
C LEU A 4 -4.54 -4.30 -14.83
N GLU A 5 -5.70 -4.68 -15.37
CA GLU A 5 -6.10 -6.09 -15.49
C GLU A 5 -5.16 -6.87 -16.40
N THR A 6 -4.68 -6.24 -17.47
CA THR A 6 -3.72 -6.86 -18.40
C THR A 6 -2.37 -7.10 -17.70
N LEU A 7 -1.88 -6.13 -16.93
CA LEU A 7 -0.64 -6.26 -16.17
C LEU A 7 -0.73 -7.35 -15.11
N ILE A 8 -1.82 -7.38 -14.33
CA ILE A 8 -2.04 -8.40 -13.30
C ILE A 8 -2.09 -9.79 -13.94
N ARG A 9 -2.87 -9.97 -15.02
CA ARG A 9 -2.98 -11.28 -15.72
C ARG A 9 -1.67 -11.75 -16.37
N ALA A 10 -0.78 -10.83 -16.72
CA ALA A 10 0.51 -11.14 -17.34
C ALA A 10 1.63 -11.37 -16.30
N SER A 11 1.31 -11.32 -15.01
CA SER A 11 2.29 -11.42 -13.92
C SER A 11 1.94 -12.59 -13.00
N SER A 12 2.95 -13.17 -12.36
CA SER A 12 2.81 -14.34 -11.49
C SER A 12 3.13 -14.02 -10.04
N ARG A 13 4.09 -13.11 -9.79
CA ARG A 13 4.57 -12.80 -8.45
C ARG A 13 4.97 -11.33 -8.33
N ALA A 14 4.31 -10.60 -7.43
CA ALA A 14 4.53 -9.17 -7.24
C ALA A 14 5.52 -8.88 -6.09
N LEU A 15 6.39 -7.89 -6.28
CA LEU A 15 7.06 -7.18 -5.19
C LEU A 15 6.24 -5.93 -4.87
N VAL A 16 5.64 -5.88 -3.67
CA VAL A 16 4.75 -4.80 -3.25
C VAL A 16 5.41 -4.02 -2.12
N VAL A 17 5.73 -2.75 -2.38
CA VAL A 17 6.56 -1.91 -1.52
C VAL A 17 5.75 -0.73 -1.00
N GLY A 18 5.74 -0.55 0.32
CA GLY A 18 5.34 0.72 0.94
C GLY A 18 6.46 1.74 0.73
N VAL A 19 6.19 2.85 0.05
CA VAL A 19 7.24 3.77 -0.42
C VAL A 19 7.54 4.91 0.55
N GLY A 20 6.67 5.16 1.52
CA GLY A 20 6.90 6.08 2.63
C GLY A 20 7.54 5.40 3.85
N GLY A 21 7.91 6.22 4.84
CA GLY A 21 8.56 5.76 6.06
C GLY A 21 7.61 5.45 7.23
N GLY A 22 7.96 4.43 8.02
CA GLY A 22 7.38 4.20 9.34
C GLY A 22 5.90 3.77 9.37
N GLY A 23 5.43 3.04 8.36
CA GLY A 23 4.11 2.40 8.41
C GLY A 23 3.51 1.98 7.07
N ASP A 24 4.01 2.51 5.95
CA ASP A 24 3.44 2.30 4.62
C ASP A 24 3.36 0.83 4.20
N VAL A 25 4.27 0.00 4.73
CA VAL A 25 4.25 -1.45 4.57
C VAL A 25 2.90 -2.08 4.95
N VAL A 26 2.14 -1.48 5.88
CA VAL A 26 0.79 -1.93 6.25
C VAL A 26 -0.22 -1.62 5.14
N GLY A 27 -0.15 -0.42 4.54
CA GLY A 27 -0.97 -0.06 3.39
C GLY A 27 -0.63 -0.91 2.17
N ALA A 28 0.66 -1.18 1.96
CA ALA A 28 1.15 -2.07 0.92
C ALA A 28 0.60 -3.50 1.07
N LEU A 29 0.45 -4.01 2.30
CA LEU A 29 -0.15 -5.33 2.53
C LEU A 29 -1.59 -5.41 2.01
N ALA A 30 -2.39 -4.35 2.14
CA ALA A 30 -3.76 -4.34 1.62
C ALA A 30 -3.78 -4.56 0.09
N THR A 31 -2.90 -3.88 -0.64
CA THR A 31 -2.74 -4.10 -2.08
C THR A 31 -2.17 -5.48 -2.38
N ALA A 32 -1.20 -5.96 -1.61
CA ALA A 32 -0.62 -7.28 -1.78
C ALA A 32 -1.68 -8.39 -1.65
N ARG A 33 -2.58 -8.29 -0.66
CA ARG A 33 -3.70 -9.22 -0.48
C ARG A 33 -4.72 -9.14 -1.61
N PHE A 34 -4.92 -7.96 -2.20
CA PHE A 34 -5.74 -7.85 -3.41
C PHE A 34 -5.09 -8.58 -4.60
N LEU A 35 -3.78 -8.45 -4.82
CA LEU A 35 -3.08 -9.18 -5.87
C LEU A 35 -3.08 -10.70 -5.63
N GLU A 36 -2.95 -11.12 -4.37
CA GLU A 36 -3.11 -12.51 -3.96
C GLU A 36 -4.51 -13.04 -4.27
N PHE A 37 -5.55 -12.28 -3.97
CA PHE A 37 -6.93 -12.60 -4.36
C PHE A 37 -7.08 -12.72 -5.89
N CYS A 38 -6.32 -11.95 -6.67
CA CYS A 38 -6.27 -12.06 -8.13
C CYS A 38 -5.40 -13.25 -8.64
N GLY A 39 -4.79 -14.03 -7.75
CA GLY A 39 -4.03 -15.24 -8.07
C GLY A 39 -2.51 -15.07 -8.15
N LEU A 40 -1.96 -13.92 -7.75
CA LEU A 40 -0.51 -13.68 -7.77
C LEU A 40 0.13 -14.06 -6.43
N GLY A 41 1.34 -14.61 -6.46
CA GLY A 41 2.18 -14.61 -5.26
C GLY A 41 2.65 -13.18 -4.96
N PHE A 42 3.09 -12.91 -3.73
CA PHE A 42 3.73 -11.63 -3.42
C PHE A 42 4.91 -11.75 -2.47
N VAL A 43 5.78 -10.74 -2.53
CA VAL A 43 6.73 -10.37 -1.48
C VAL A 43 6.38 -8.96 -1.04
N LEU A 44 6.27 -8.77 0.27
CA LEU A 44 6.05 -7.45 0.85
C LEU A 44 7.38 -6.75 1.07
N GLY A 45 7.41 -5.44 0.90
CA GLY A 45 8.55 -4.60 1.20
C GLY A 45 8.15 -3.24 1.75
N GLY A 46 9.15 -2.56 2.29
CA GLY A 46 9.05 -1.19 2.79
C GLY A 46 10.41 -0.52 2.81
N LEU A 47 10.45 0.70 3.32
CA LEU A 47 11.70 1.43 3.50
C LEU A 47 12.35 1.10 4.83
N SER A 48 13.69 1.14 4.86
CA SER A 48 14.46 1.09 6.10
C SER A 48 14.34 2.39 6.92
N TRP A 49 13.14 2.88 7.16
CA TRP A 49 12.92 4.20 7.74
C TRP A 49 12.08 4.12 9.01
N GLU A 50 12.63 4.62 10.12
CA GLU A 50 11.92 4.74 11.38
C GLU A 50 11.67 6.19 11.81
N ARG A 51 10.55 6.39 12.50
CA ARG A 51 10.08 7.72 12.94
C ARG A 51 10.74 8.12 14.26
N ASN A 52 10.89 9.43 14.48
CA ASN A 52 11.47 10.00 15.70
C ASN A 52 10.75 9.58 16.99
N VAL A 53 9.48 9.19 16.89
CA VAL A 53 8.69 8.69 18.02
C VAL A 53 9.23 7.35 18.55
N TYR A 54 9.82 6.54 17.65
CA TYR A 54 10.29 5.19 17.97
C TYR A 54 11.82 5.09 18.03
N ASP A 55 12.54 5.96 17.31
CA ASP A 55 14.00 5.90 17.23
C ASP A 55 14.66 7.26 17.55
N PRO A 56 15.68 7.29 18.43
CA PRO A 56 16.43 8.50 18.76
C PRO A 56 17.20 9.13 17.58
N SER A 57 17.39 8.41 16.47
CA SER A 57 18.10 8.88 15.28
C SER A 57 17.19 8.85 14.04
N PRO A 58 16.10 9.61 13.94
CA PRO A 58 15.11 9.45 12.88
C PRO A 58 15.70 9.50 11.46
N GLY A 59 15.09 8.75 10.53
CA GLY A 59 15.49 8.78 9.11
C GLY A 59 15.77 7.40 8.51
N PRO A 60 16.26 7.37 7.26
CA PRO A 60 16.57 6.13 6.56
C PRO A 60 17.81 5.47 7.17
N ARG A 61 17.74 4.16 7.36
CA ARG A 61 18.77 3.30 7.94
C ARG A 61 19.57 2.64 6.85
N LYS A 62 20.88 2.65 7.05
CA LYS A 62 21.81 1.91 6.20
C LYS A 62 21.89 0.47 6.67
N LEU A 63 22.43 -0.37 5.79
CA LEU A 63 22.75 -1.76 6.15
C LEU A 63 23.71 -1.83 7.35
N SER A 64 24.65 -0.89 7.47
CA SER A 64 25.59 -0.81 8.60
C SER A 64 24.91 -0.62 9.95
N ASP A 65 23.71 -0.03 9.94
CA ASP A 65 22.97 0.36 11.14
C ASP A 65 21.88 -0.66 11.48
N THR A 66 21.90 -1.81 10.81
CA THR A 66 20.82 -2.82 10.80
C THR A 66 21.35 -4.20 11.16
N ARG A 67 20.63 -4.90 12.05
CA ARG A 67 20.98 -6.22 12.58
C ARG A 67 19.97 -7.29 12.14
N ASN A 68 20.45 -8.54 12.10
CA ASN A 68 19.64 -9.75 11.86
C ASN A 68 18.88 -9.75 10.53
N VAL A 69 19.51 -9.30 9.46
CA VAL A 69 18.93 -9.29 8.10
C VAL A 69 19.64 -10.26 7.18
N ARG A 70 18.95 -10.68 6.11
CA ARG A 70 19.58 -11.43 5.00
C ARG A 70 19.83 -10.48 3.84
N ILE A 71 21.10 -10.25 3.53
CA ILE A 71 21.52 -9.26 2.54
C ILE A 71 21.27 -9.81 1.13
N LEU A 72 20.63 -9.01 0.26
CA LEU A 72 20.55 -9.27 -1.18
C LEU A 72 21.49 -8.32 -1.94
N HIS A 73 21.51 -7.06 -1.53
CA HIS A 73 22.27 -5.96 -2.11
C HIS A 73 22.63 -4.93 -1.01
N PRO A 74 23.67 -4.09 -1.17
CA PRO A 74 23.98 -3.02 -0.20
C PRO A 74 22.81 -2.06 0.09
N PHE A 75 21.84 -1.94 -0.84
CA PHE A 75 20.65 -1.09 -0.70
C PHE A 75 19.32 -1.86 -0.62
N ALA A 76 19.36 -3.19 -0.55
CA ALA A 76 18.16 -4.01 -0.43
C ALA A 76 18.44 -5.31 0.35
N TRP A 77 17.68 -5.56 1.41
CA TRP A 77 17.88 -6.74 2.26
C TRP A 77 16.56 -7.23 2.84
N MET A 78 16.54 -8.47 3.31
CA MET A 78 15.35 -9.11 3.86
C MET A 78 15.35 -9.00 5.38
N ALA A 79 14.34 -8.31 5.91
CA ALA A 79 14.02 -8.24 7.32
C ALA A 79 13.32 -9.51 7.79
N LYS A 80 13.75 -9.96 8.96
CA LYS A 80 13.14 -11.03 9.75
C LYS A 80 12.35 -10.42 10.90
N ALA A 81 11.63 -11.29 11.62
CA ALA A 81 10.87 -10.91 12.81
C ALA A 81 11.73 -10.25 13.91
N ASP A 82 13.03 -10.59 13.96
CA ASP A 82 14.00 -10.13 14.95
C ASP A 82 15.00 -9.09 14.40
N SER A 83 14.79 -8.59 13.18
CA SER A 83 15.60 -7.50 12.64
C SER A 83 15.36 -6.20 13.38
N GLN A 84 16.45 -5.48 13.65
CA GLN A 84 16.46 -4.27 14.46
C GLN A 84 17.49 -3.28 13.94
N THR A 85 17.32 -2.02 14.29
CA THR A 85 18.38 -1.03 14.21
C THR A 85 19.47 -1.33 15.24
N ASP A 86 20.63 -0.70 15.09
CA ASP A 86 21.72 -0.79 16.08
C ASP A 86 21.35 -0.27 17.47
N THR A 87 20.32 0.57 17.55
CA THR A 87 19.76 1.11 18.79
C THR A 87 18.72 0.17 19.43
N GLY A 88 18.44 -0.99 18.82
CA GLY A 88 17.50 -1.99 19.34
C GLY A 88 16.04 -1.72 18.99
N VAL A 89 15.78 -0.83 18.02
CA VAL A 89 14.42 -0.52 17.55
C VAL A 89 14.04 -1.51 16.45
N TYR A 90 12.86 -2.11 16.56
CA TYR A 90 12.33 -2.98 15.52
C TYR A 90 11.71 -2.16 14.40
N PHE A 91 11.98 -2.53 13.15
CA PHE A 91 11.32 -1.91 12.02
C PHE A 91 9.82 -2.25 11.99
N ALA A 92 9.00 -1.37 11.42
CA ALA A 92 7.63 -1.72 11.04
C ALA A 92 7.62 -3.01 10.19
N GLU A 93 8.55 -3.15 9.26
CA GLU A 93 8.76 -4.31 8.40
C GLU A 93 9.11 -5.57 9.21
N SER A 94 9.87 -5.45 10.30
CA SER A 94 10.16 -6.57 11.20
C SER A 94 8.92 -7.04 11.94
N ARG A 95 8.05 -6.11 12.35
CA ARG A 95 6.74 -6.46 12.94
C ARG A 95 5.85 -7.15 11.92
N MET A 96 5.85 -6.69 10.67
CA MET A 96 5.13 -7.35 9.58
C MET A 96 5.70 -8.74 9.29
N ALA A 97 7.02 -8.90 9.32
CA ALA A 97 7.68 -10.18 9.13
C ALA A 97 7.27 -11.19 10.21
N ALA A 98 7.17 -10.74 11.47
CA ALA A 98 6.66 -11.54 12.57
C ALA A 98 5.19 -11.92 12.38
N ALA A 99 4.34 -10.95 12.01
CA ALA A 99 2.90 -11.18 11.83
C ALA A 99 2.58 -12.12 10.66
N LEU A 100 3.38 -12.08 9.59
CA LEU A 100 3.20 -12.89 8.39
C LEU A 100 3.98 -14.21 8.41
N ALA A 101 4.89 -14.40 9.38
CA ALA A 101 5.87 -15.49 9.42
C ALA A 101 6.67 -15.61 8.10
N GLN A 102 7.00 -14.47 7.50
CA GLN A 102 7.71 -14.34 6.22
C GLN A 102 8.70 -13.19 6.29
N GLU A 103 9.82 -13.28 5.58
CA GLU A 103 10.74 -12.13 5.48
C GLU A 103 10.10 -10.99 4.66
N VAL A 104 10.41 -9.74 5.01
CA VAL A 104 9.92 -8.53 4.34
C VAL A 104 11.11 -7.77 3.77
N LEU A 105 11.02 -7.29 2.53
CA LEU A 105 12.10 -6.53 1.91
C LEU A 105 12.23 -5.15 2.56
N LEU A 106 13.45 -4.76 2.91
CA LEU A 106 13.84 -3.41 3.29
C LEU A 106 14.65 -2.78 2.17
N ILE A 107 14.28 -1.56 1.80
CA ILE A 107 14.96 -0.74 0.79
C ILE A 107 15.62 0.45 1.45
N ASP A 108 16.90 0.65 1.13
CA ASP A 108 17.69 1.77 1.60
C ASP A 108 17.80 2.86 0.55
N ILE A 109 17.25 4.02 0.87
CA ILE A 109 17.29 5.18 -0.01
C ILE A 109 18.55 6.04 0.16
N ASN A 110 19.47 5.71 1.09
CA ASN A 110 20.74 6.43 1.26
C ASN A 110 21.64 6.35 0.02
N GLY A 111 21.46 5.34 -0.83
CA GLY A 111 22.12 5.22 -2.14
C GLY A 111 21.55 6.15 -3.22
N GLY A 112 20.54 6.95 -2.89
CA GLY A 112 19.75 7.73 -3.84
C GLY A 112 19.02 6.85 -4.85
N THR A 113 18.52 7.45 -5.93
CA THR A 113 17.75 6.74 -6.95
C THR A 113 18.53 5.59 -7.59
N ALA A 114 19.82 5.77 -7.87
CA ALA A 114 20.65 4.71 -8.48
C ALA A 114 20.77 3.49 -7.57
N GLY A 115 21.09 3.69 -6.28
CA GLY A 115 21.20 2.59 -5.32
C GLY A 115 19.89 1.84 -5.12
N VAL A 116 18.76 2.56 -5.10
CA VAL A 116 17.41 1.95 -5.00
C VAL A 116 17.09 1.13 -6.25
N VAL A 117 17.37 1.65 -7.44
CA VAL A 117 17.15 0.92 -8.70
C VAL A 117 17.94 -0.39 -8.68
N ASP A 118 19.23 -0.34 -8.40
CA ASP A 118 20.08 -1.53 -8.36
C ASP A 118 19.61 -2.53 -7.29
N GLY A 119 19.25 -2.03 -6.10
CA GLY A 119 18.70 -2.85 -5.01
C GLY A 119 17.40 -3.55 -5.39
N ILE A 120 16.45 -2.84 -6.00
CA ILE A 120 15.17 -3.42 -6.44
C ILE A 120 15.40 -4.42 -7.57
N GLU A 121 16.27 -4.15 -8.55
CA GLU A 121 16.53 -5.11 -9.64
C GLU A 121 17.08 -6.43 -9.11
N ILE A 122 18.08 -6.38 -8.23
CA ILE A 122 18.64 -7.58 -7.58
C ILE A 122 17.58 -8.28 -6.74
N ALA A 123 16.81 -7.54 -5.93
CA ALA A 123 15.75 -8.12 -5.12
C ALA A 123 14.70 -8.84 -5.99
N MET A 124 14.26 -8.22 -7.09
CA MET A 124 13.27 -8.83 -7.99
C MET A 124 13.80 -10.10 -8.65
N GLN A 125 15.09 -10.14 -9.01
CA GLN A 125 15.74 -11.33 -9.57
C GLN A 125 15.80 -12.47 -8.54
N GLU A 126 16.36 -12.20 -7.36
CA GLU A 126 16.53 -13.19 -6.29
C GLU A 126 15.18 -13.72 -5.77
N LEU A 127 14.17 -12.86 -5.69
CA LEU A 127 12.83 -13.19 -5.19
C LEU A 127 11.87 -13.68 -6.28
N GLN A 128 12.34 -13.74 -7.53
CA GLN A 128 11.60 -14.20 -8.71
C GLN A 128 10.26 -13.47 -8.90
N THR A 129 10.26 -12.15 -8.70
CA THR A 129 9.08 -11.30 -8.89
C THR A 129 9.10 -10.64 -10.28
N ASP A 130 7.95 -10.60 -10.95
CA ASP A 130 7.78 -10.11 -12.33
C ASP A 130 6.89 -8.86 -12.45
N LEU A 131 6.35 -8.39 -11.32
CA LEU A 131 5.58 -7.16 -11.18
C LEU A 131 6.09 -6.36 -9.97
N LEU A 132 6.39 -5.08 -10.16
CA LEU A 132 6.76 -4.16 -9.08
C LEU A 132 5.60 -3.21 -8.79
N VAL A 133 5.22 -3.07 -7.52
CA VAL A 133 4.10 -2.22 -7.09
C VAL A 133 4.54 -1.33 -5.95
N GLY A 134 4.45 -0.01 -6.13
CA GLY A 134 4.75 1.00 -5.12
C GLY A 134 3.46 1.56 -4.56
N ILE A 135 3.34 1.58 -3.22
CA ILE A 135 2.17 2.08 -2.50
C ILE A 135 2.59 3.20 -1.58
N ASP A 136 2.13 4.40 -1.92
CA ASP A 136 2.25 5.61 -1.10
C ASP A 136 1.00 5.71 -0.22
N VAL A 137 1.19 5.70 1.10
CA VAL A 137 0.09 5.86 2.05
C VAL A 137 -0.01 7.34 2.43
N GLY A 138 -1.10 7.98 1.98
CA GLY A 138 -1.32 9.41 2.21
C GLY A 138 -1.27 10.24 0.93
N GLY A 139 -0.43 9.87 -0.03
CA GLY A 139 -0.40 10.47 -1.36
C GLY A 139 0.63 11.58 -1.52
N ASP A 140 1.66 11.63 -0.67
CA ASP A 140 2.73 12.63 -0.69
C ASP A 140 3.48 12.66 -2.02
N SER A 141 3.56 11.54 -2.73
CA SER A 141 4.13 11.45 -4.08
C SER A 141 3.40 12.28 -5.13
N LEU A 142 2.16 12.73 -4.85
CA LEU A 142 1.38 13.60 -5.73
C LEU A 142 1.64 15.09 -5.47
N ALA A 143 2.33 15.44 -4.38
CA ALA A 143 2.63 16.83 -4.05
C ALA A 143 3.52 17.48 -5.11
N GLN A 144 3.30 18.76 -5.40
CA GLN A 144 4.11 19.56 -6.31
C GLN A 144 5.19 20.38 -5.59
N GLY A 145 5.23 20.33 -4.25
CA GLY A 145 6.22 20.98 -3.40
C GLY A 145 5.89 22.41 -2.99
N HIS A 146 4.69 22.91 -3.34
CA HIS A 146 4.19 24.21 -2.87
C HIS A 146 3.18 24.07 -1.73
N GLU A 147 2.77 22.84 -1.41
CA GLU A 147 1.77 22.52 -0.42
C GLU A 147 2.30 22.78 1.01
N PRO A 148 1.65 23.63 1.82
CA PRO A 148 2.16 24.04 3.13
C PRO A 148 2.24 22.91 4.17
N GLY A 149 1.47 21.85 3.97
CA GLY A 149 1.36 20.72 4.89
C GLY A 149 2.41 19.62 4.67
N LEU A 150 3.17 19.69 3.58
CA LEU A 150 4.13 18.67 3.16
C LEU A 150 5.34 18.62 4.11
N ARG A 151 5.65 17.43 4.63
CA ARG A 151 6.70 17.19 5.62
C ARG A 151 7.70 16.12 5.20
N SER A 152 7.32 15.09 4.44
CA SER A 152 8.22 13.97 4.12
C SER A 152 8.44 13.60 2.63
N PRO A 153 8.53 14.55 1.68
CA PRO A 153 8.51 14.22 0.25
C PRO A 153 9.76 13.49 -0.28
N LEU A 154 10.86 13.45 0.49
CA LEU A 154 12.14 12.95 -0.01
C LEU A 154 12.11 11.45 -0.30
N ALA A 155 11.52 10.66 0.60
CA ALA A 155 11.42 9.21 0.46
C ALA A 155 10.60 8.86 -0.79
N ASP A 156 9.40 9.43 -0.88
CA ASP A 156 8.47 9.22 -1.98
C ASP A 156 9.05 9.68 -3.32
N SER A 157 9.74 10.82 -3.35
CA SER A 157 10.38 11.32 -4.57
C SER A 157 11.50 10.42 -5.07
N ILE A 158 12.36 9.92 -4.17
CA ILE A 158 13.45 8.99 -4.55
C ILE A 158 12.87 7.67 -5.06
N MET A 159 11.86 7.13 -4.37
CA MET A 159 11.20 5.89 -4.75
C MET A 159 10.45 6.03 -6.07
N LEU A 160 9.70 7.12 -6.27
CA LEU A 160 8.99 7.40 -7.51
C LEU A 160 9.97 7.55 -8.69
N ALA A 161 11.10 8.24 -8.48
CA ALA A 161 12.14 8.35 -9.50
C ALA A 161 12.75 6.99 -9.85
N ALA A 162 12.98 6.11 -8.86
CA ALA A 162 13.50 4.77 -9.08
C ALA A 162 12.51 3.89 -9.84
N PHE A 163 11.22 3.95 -9.49
CA PHE A 163 10.14 3.25 -10.21
C PHE A 163 10.03 3.72 -11.66
N ALA A 164 10.13 5.02 -11.91
CA ALA A 164 10.12 5.58 -13.25
C ALA A 164 11.31 5.10 -14.09
N GLU A 165 12.50 4.98 -13.49
CA GLU A 165 13.68 4.44 -14.15
C GLU A 165 13.53 2.93 -14.46
N LEU A 166 13.03 2.13 -13.51
CA LEU A 166 12.75 0.71 -13.72
C LEU A 166 11.71 0.48 -14.83
N ALA A 167 10.69 1.34 -14.90
CA ALA A 167 9.70 1.32 -15.97
C ALA A 167 10.35 1.58 -17.34
N LYS A 168 11.28 2.55 -17.43
CA LYS A 168 12.04 2.82 -18.67
C LYS A 168 12.93 1.65 -19.08
N ARG A 169 13.46 0.89 -18.11
CA ARG A 169 14.20 -0.36 -18.33
C ARG A 169 13.30 -1.55 -18.72
N GLY A 170 11.99 -1.34 -18.86
CA GLY A 170 11.04 -2.34 -19.31
C GLY A 170 10.46 -3.22 -18.20
N ARG A 171 10.66 -2.87 -16.92
CA ARG A 171 10.01 -3.57 -15.80
C ARG A 171 8.51 -3.24 -15.79
N ARG A 172 7.68 -4.23 -15.45
CA ARG A 172 6.26 -4.00 -15.18
C ARG A 172 6.13 -3.33 -13.83
N THR A 173 5.77 -2.06 -13.84
CA THR A 173 5.64 -1.24 -12.63
C THR A 173 4.24 -0.69 -12.48
N LEU A 174 3.73 -0.68 -11.25
CA LEU A 174 2.50 0.00 -10.85
C LEU A 174 2.83 0.95 -9.70
N TRP A 175 2.22 2.13 -9.72
CA TRP A 175 2.24 3.09 -8.63
C TRP A 175 0.81 3.33 -8.17
N GLY A 176 0.58 3.25 -6.87
CA GLY A 176 -0.72 3.43 -6.25
C GLY A 176 -0.64 4.32 -5.03
N VAL A 177 -1.75 4.97 -4.72
CA VAL A 177 -1.92 5.74 -3.49
C VAL A 177 -3.00 5.07 -2.66
N PHE A 178 -2.71 4.80 -1.40
CA PHE A 178 -3.64 4.21 -0.44
C PHE A 178 -4.05 5.26 0.59
N GLY A 179 -5.35 5.39 0.84
CA GLY A 179 -5.87 6.28 1.89
C GLY A 179 -5.41 7.73 1.73
N TYR A 180 -5.56 8.32 0.54
CA TYR A 180 -5.07 9.67 0.25
C TYR A 180 -5.58 10.72 1.27
N GLY A 181 -4.69 11.56 1.78
CA GLY A 181 -4.95 12.56 2.82
C GLY A 181 -5.11 12.00 4.25
N SER A 182 -4.76 10.73 4.50
CA SER A 182 -4.90 10.11 5.83
C SER A 182 -3.78 10.47 6.82
N ASP A 183 -2.63 10.91 6.33
CA ASP A 183 -1.51 11.45 7.10
C ASP A 183 -1.70 12.93 7.48
N GLY A 184 -2.59 13.63 6.77
CA GLY A 184 -2.89 15.03 6.95
C GLY A 184 -1.90 15.99 6.29
N GLU A 185 -1.01 15.51 5.43
CA GLU A 185 -0.02 16.35 4.73
C GLU A 185 -0.64 17.09 3.54
N LEU A 186 -1.48 16.41 2.77
CA LEU A 186 -2.22 16.97 1.64
C LEU A 186 -3.72 17.01 1.88
N THR A 187 -4.37 18.09 1.43
CA THR A 187 -5.83 18.17 1.41
C THR A 187 -6.40 17.32 0.27
N VAL A 188 -7.64 16.83 0.45
CA VAL A 188 -8.35 16.09 -0.61
C VAL A 188 -8.47 16.90 -1.90
N ASP A 189 -8.68 18.23 -1.79
CA ASP A 189 -8.83 19.09 -2.96
C ASP A 189 -7.51 19.25 -3.74
N GLU A 190 -6.36 19.33 -3.05
CA GLU A 190 -5.03 19.32 -3.67
C GLU A 190 -4.78 18.02 -4.44
N ILE A 191 -5.08 16.88 -3.82
CA ILE A 191 -4.93 15.55 -4.42
C ILE A 191 -5.84 15.38 -5.64
N GLU A 192 -7.14 15.74 -5.52
CA GLU A 192 -8.08 15.70 -6.64
C GLU A 192 -7.62 16.60 -7.81
N ALA A 193 -7.04 17.77 -7.52
CA ALA A 193 -6.51 18.66 -8.54
C ALA A 193 -5.33 18.04 -9.30
N VAL A 194 -4.42 17.34 -8.63
CA VAL A 194 -3.31 16.62 -9.28
C VAL A 194 -3.83 15.44 -10.11
N LEU A 195 -4.68 14.59 -9.52
CA LEU A 195 -5.26 13.44 -10.20
C LEU A 195 -6.04 13.83 -11.46
N SER A 196 -6.70 15.00 -11.47
CA SER A 196 -7.43 15.50 -12.64
C SER A 196 -6.52 15.86 -13.83
N LYS A 197 -5.24 16.15 -13.56
CA LYS A 197 -4.23 16.48 -14.58
C LYS A 197 -3.47 15.24 -15.05
N LEU A 198 -3.54 14.14 -14.29
CA LEU A 198 -2.92 12.89 -14.67
C LEU A 198 -3.79 12.17 -15.71
N PRO A 199 -3.19 11.57 -16.76
CA PRO A 199 -3.94 10.79 -17.71
C PRO A 199 -4.67 9.63 -16.99
N LEU A 200 -5.97 9.48 -17.26
CA LEU A 200 -6.91 8.48 -16.70
C LEU A 200 -6.49 7.01 -16.86
N SER A 201 -5.32 6.74 -17.45
CA SER A 201 -4.71 5.43 -17.59
C SER A 201 -3.96 4.97 -16.34
N MET A 202 -3.80 5.83 -15.32
CA MET A 202 -3.46 5.40 -13.96
C MET A 202 -4.75 4.97 -13.27
N GLY A 203 -4.82 3.73 -12.80
CA GLY A 203 -6.00 3.11 -12.16
C GLY A 203 -6.44 3.74 -10.83
N CYS A 204 -6.18 5.02 -10.59
CA CYS A 204 -6.67 5.78 -9.45
C CYS A 204 -8.15 6.17 -9.67
N ARG A 205 -9.08 5.25 -9.40
CA ARG A 205 -10.45 5.67 -9.08
C ARG A 205 -10.48 6.09 -7.62
N ALA A 206 -10.42 7.39 -7.38
CA ALA A 206 -10.79 7.97 -6.10
C ALA A 206 -12.23 7.53 -5.74
N HIS A 207 -12.37 6.55 -4.86
CA HIS A 207 -13.65 6.26 -4.20
C HIS A 207 -13.73 7.08 -2.92
N GLY A 208 -13.92 8.39 -3.09
CA GLY A 208 -13.95 9.33 -1.97
C GLY A 208 -14.94 10.46 -2.14
N ARG A 209 -16.10 10.23 -2.77
CA ARG A 209 -17.26 11.12 -2.60
C ARG A 209 -18.56 10.38 -2.90
N SER A 210 -19.28 10.02 -1.84
CA SER A 210 -20.73 10.08 -1.91
C SER A 210 -21.08 11.53 -2.22
N ARG A 211 -21.45 11.81 -3.47
CA ARG A 211 -21.92 13.13 -3.88
C ARG A 211 -23.05 13.53 -2.92
N LYS A 212 -22.77 14.46 -2.00
CA LYS A 212 -23.82 15.25 -1.35
C LYS A 212 -24.53 15.98 -2.48
N LYS A 213 -25.65 15.42 -2.96
CA LYS A 213 -26.60 16.14 -3.80
C LYS A 213 -27.09 17.31 -2.96
N SER A 214 -26.81 18.53 -3.43
CA SER A 214 -27.49 19.73 -2.98
C SER A 214 -29.02 19.54 -3.12
N PRO A 215 -29.83 20.10 -2.21
CA PRO A 215 -31.26 19.80 -2.17
C PRO A 215 -31.99 20.58 -3.27
N GLN A 216 -32.12 19.97 -4.44
CA GLN A 216 -33.10 20.42 -5.42
C GLN A 216 -34.49 20.02 -4.93
N LYS A 217 -35.30 21.03 -4.59
CA LYS A 217 -36.74 20.93 -4.34
C LYS A 217 -37.41 20.14 -5.46
N SER A 218 -37.82 18.90 -5.21
CA SER A 218 -38.86 18.24 -5.99
C SER A 218 -40.06 17.97 -5.08
N ARG A 219 -41.19 18.57 -5.46
CA ARG A 219 -42.50 18.37 -4.85
C ARG A 219 -42.94 16.92 -5.09
N ARG A 220 -43.46 16.30 -4.01
CA ARG A 220 -44.42 15.18 -3.91
C ARG A 220 -44.54 14.21 -5.10
N LEU A 221 -44.36 12.91 -4.81
CA LEU A 221 -45.43 11.90 -4.84
C LEU A 221 -44.85 10.50 -4.57
N SER A 222 -45.18 9.89 -3.42
CA SER A 222 -45.48 8.45 -3.31
C SER A 222 -45.84 8.10 -1.86
N LYS A 223 -46.93 7.34 -1.71
CA LYS A 223 -47.54 6.90 -0.45
C LYS A 223 -46.64 5.88 0.26
N PRO A 224 -46.65 5.80 1.61
CA PRO A 224 -45.86 4.80 2.34
C PRO A 224 -46.43 3.40 2.17
N CYS A 225 -45.54 2.44 1.90
CA CYS A 225 -45.82 1.00 1.90
C CYS A 225 -45.88 0.51 3.36
N PRO A 226 -46.84 -0.35 3.76
CA PRO A 226 -46.95 -0.81 5.14
C PRO A 226 -45.85 -1.85 5.47
N PRO A 227 -45.45 -1.97 6.75
CA PRO A 227 -44.33 -2.84 7.14
C PRO A 227 -44.68 -4.32 6.97
N LYS A 228 -43.80 -5.06 6.31
CA LYS A 228 -43.83 -6.53 6.28
C LYS A 228 -43.42 -7.07 7.65
N ARG A 229 -44.29 -7.88 8.27
CA ARG A 229 -43.99 -8.63 9.49
C ARG A 229 -42.93 -9.71 9.21
N VAL A 230 -41.90 -9.78 10.04
CA VAL A 230 -40.94 -10.87 10.10
C VAL A 230 -41.49 -11.93 11.08
N PRO A 231 -41.60 -13.22 10.72
CA PRO A 231 -41.97 -14.26 11.68
C PRO A 231 -40.77 -14.64 12.56
N SER A 232 -40.97 -14.72 13.88
CA SER A 232 -40.02 -15.25 14.85
C SER A 232 -40.04 -16.80 14.86
N PRO A 233 -38.90 -17.51 14.91
CA PRO A 233 -38.89 -18.96 14.90
C PRO A 233 -38.71 -19.54 16.30
N TRP A 234 -39.67 -19.32 17.20
CA TRP A 234 -39.76 -20.06 18.47
C TRP A 234 -41.23 -20.29 18.83
N ASN A 235 -41.76 -21.44 18.39
CA ASN A 235 -42.86 -22.19 18.99
C ASN A 235 -43.12 -23.44 18.15
N ALA A 236 -42.31 -24.47 18.36
CA ALA A 236 -42.66 -25.84 17.98
C ALA A 236 -42.96 -26.59 19.28
N SER A 237 -44.24 -26.69 19.63
CA SER A 237 -44.74 -27.68 20.58
C SER A 237 -45.77 -28.55 19.89
N ALA A 238 -45.50 -29.85 19.94
CA ALA A 238 -46.44 -30.94 20.12
C ALA A 238 -47.67 -31.03 19.19
N ALA A 239 -47.69 -32.07 18.36
CA ALA A 239 -48.89 -32.89 18.20
C ALA A 239 -48.49 -34.32 17.82
N HIS A 240 -49.04 -35.26 18.60
CA HIS A 240 -48.94 -36.71 18.50
C HIS A 240 -49.47 -37.29 17.18
N GLY A 241 -48.97 -38.48 16.85
CA GLY A 241 -49.62 -39.43 15.95
C GLY A 241 -48.83 -40.72 15.88
N GLY A 242 -49.02 -41.62 16.84
CA GLY A 242 -48.58 -43.01 16.73
C GLY A 242 -49.62 -43.85 15.99
N GLN A 243 -49.17 -44.94 15.38
CA GLN A 243 -49.80 -46.25 15.42
C GLN A 243 -48.91 -47.31 14.73
N SER A 244 -48.74 -48.42 15.46
CA SER A 244 -48.43 -49.81 15.06
C SER A 244 -47.27 -50.09 14.10
#